data_AF-A0A2W2HM00-F1
#
_entry.id   AF-A0A2W2HM00-F1
#
_cell.length_a   1.000
_cell.length_b   1.000
_cell.length_c   1.000
_cell.angle_alpha   90.00
_cell.angle_beta   90.00
_cell.angle_gamma   90.00
#
_symmetry.space_group_name_H-M   'P 1'
#
loop_
_entity.id
_entity.type
_entity.pdbx_description
1 polymer ?
#
loop_
_entity_poly.entity_id
_entity_poly.type
_entity_poly.pdbx_seq_one_letter_code
_entity_poly.pdbx_strand_id
1 'polypeptide(L)'
;MPCYHCGARQTDPVRGASPWLRGVSGGGQVLICPDCQGAADLRLDTCDTCGSTRLVCRLGEVECRDCGAERPAARSTAGVLAP
;
A
#
# COMPACT_ATOMS: atom_id res chain seq x y z
N MET A 1 -1.62 7.28 -8.88
CA MET A 1 -2.25 5.96 -8.66
C MET A 1 -3.68 6.18 -8.20
N PRO A 2 -4.67 5.51 -8.83
CA PRO A 2 -6.04 5.51 -8.32
C PRO A 2 -6.16 4.71 -7.00
N CYS A 3 -7.29 4.84 -6.33
CA CYS A 3 -7.67 4.02 -5.20
C CYS A 3 -7.69 2.56 -5.63
N TYR A 4 -7.04 1.70 -4.86
CA TYR A 4 -6.99 0.27 -5.13
C TYR A 4 -8.36 -0.40 -5.06
N HIS A 5 -9.27 0.13 -4.22
CA HIS A 5 -10.62 -0.44 -4.06
C HIS A 5 -11.61 0.08 -5.11
N CYS A 6 -11.82 1.39 -5.17
CA CYS A 6 -12.87 1.99 -6.03
C CYS A 6 -12.37 2.64 -7.33
N GLY A 7 -11.05 2.71 -7.55
CA GLY A 7 -10.48 3.36 -8.74
C GLY A 7 -10.50 4.89 -8.74
N ALA A 8 -11.04 5.54 -7.70
CA ALA A 8 -11.05 7.00 -7.57
C ALA A 8 -9.63 7.57 -7.73
N ARG A 9 -9.49 8.74 -8.33
CA ARG A 9 -8.18 9.40 -8.48
C ARG A 9 -8.01 10.44 -7.39
N GLN A 10 -6.80 10.52 -6.84
CA GLN A 10 -6.47 11.62 -5.93
C GLN A 10 -6.57 12.93 -6.70
N THR A 11 -7.46 13.81 -6.25
CA THR A 11 -7.50 15.21 -6.66
C THR A 11 -6.40 15.95 -5.89
N ASP A 12 -5.83 16.99 -6.50
CA ASP A 12 -4.69 17.73 -5.94
C ASP A 12 -4.95 18.10 -4.47
N PRO A 13 -4.16 17.58 -3.51
CA PRO A 13 -4.42 17.85 -2.11
C PRO A 13 -4.12 19.31 -1.82
N VAL A 14 -5.08 20.01 -1.21
CA VAL A 14 -4.79 21.29 -0.54
C VAL A 14 -3.64 21.05 0.44
N ARG A 15 -2.65 21.96 0.48
CA ARG A 15 -1.42 21.86 1.30
C ARG A 15 -1.66 21.13 2.62
N GLY A 16 -0.96 20.02 2.85
CA GLY A 16 -1.06 19.26 4.09
C GLY A 16 -0.78 17.77 3.91
N ALA A 17 -1.04 17.00 4.98
CA ALA A 17 -0.97 15.55 4.91
C ALA A 17 -2.09 15.01 4.01
N SER A 18 -1.75 14.09 3.11
CA SER A 18 -2.76 13.43 2.28
C SER A 18 -3.68 12.58 3.16
N PRO A 19 -5.01 12.69 3.03
CA PRO A 19 -5.93 11.86 3.79
C PRO A 19 -5.99 10.41 3.25
N TRP A 20 -5.26 10.11 2.19
CA TRP A 20 -5.21 8.78 1.59
C TRP A 20 -4.27 7.87 2.36
N LEU A 21 -4.76 6.68 2.70
CA LEU A 21 -3.97 5.65 3.36
C LEU A 21 -3.02 4.99 2.36
N ARG A 22 -1.82 4.69 2.84
CA ARG A 22 -0.81 3.89 2.14
C ARG A 22 -0.77 2.50 2.76
N GLY A 23 -0.82 1.48 1.91
CA GLY A 23 -0.71 0.08 2.32
C GLY A 23 -0.01 -0.73 1.23
N VAL A 24 0.10 -2.04 1.43
CA VAL A 24 0.70 -2.96 0.46
C VAL A 24 -0.33 -4.02 0.08
N SER A 25 -0.35 -4.42 -1.19
CA SER A 25 -1.14 -5.54 -1.69
C SER A 25 -0.30 -6.36 -2.66
N GLY A 26 -0.10 -7.64 -2.37
CA GLY A 26 0.71 -8.53 -3.20
C GLY A 26 2.15 -8.02 -3.36
N GLY A 27 2.72 -7.43 -2.31
CA GLY A 27 4.05 -6.82 -2.33
C GLY A 27 4.14 -5.46 -3.03
N GLY A 28 3.07 -4.95 -3.67
CA GLY A 28 3.04 -3.64 -4.32
C GLY A 28 2.49 -2.53 -3.44
N GLN A 29 3.06 -1.32 -3.53
CA GLN A 29 2.54 -0.14 -2.85
C GLN A 29 1.20 0.29 -3.46
N VAL A 30 0.16 0.42 -2.64
CA VAL A 30 -1.17 0.89 -3.05
C VAL A 30 -1.62 2.12 -2.26
N LEU A 31 -2.62 2.82 -2.80
CA LEU A 31 -3.30 3.96 -2.17
C LEU A 31 -4.78 3.65 -1.96
N ILE A 32 -5.32 4.01 -0.80
CA ILE A 32 -6.74 3.83 -0.45
C ILE A 32 -7.36 5.20 -0.16
N CYS A 33 -8.44 5.55 -0.87
CA CYS A 33 -9.16 6.80 -0.64
C CYS A 33 -9.86 6.79 0.72
N PRO A 34 -10.15 7.96 1.32
CA PRO A 34 -10.81 8.06 2.62
C PRO A 34 -12.09 7.23 2.73
N ASP A 35 -12.91 7.22 1.68
CA ASP A 35 -14.19 6.49 1.66
C ASP A 35 -14.03 4.97 1.73
N CYS A 36 -12.91 4.44 1.20
CA CYS A 36 -12.64 3.00 1.16
C CYS A 36 -11.82 2.49 2.35
N GLN A 37 -11.29 3.37 3.22
CA GLN A 37 -10.40 2.95 4.31
C GLN A 37 -11.07 2.05 5.36
N GLY A 38 -12.38 2.15 5.53
CA GLY A 38 -13.18 1.31 6.45
C GLY A 38 -13.91 0.15 5.76
N ALA A 39 -13.68 -0.09 4.47
CA ALA A 39 -14.40 -1.12 3.73
C ALA A 39 -14.05 -2.52 4.28
N ALA A 40 -15.06 -3.30 4.65
CA ALA A 40 -14.89 -4.61 5.29
C ALA A 40 -14.23 -5.65 4.36
N ASP A 41 -14.38 -5.48 3.05
CA ASP A 41 -13.81 -6.34 2.01
C ASP A 41 -12.45 -5.84 1.50
N LEU A 42 -11.92 -4.74 2.06
CA LEU A 42 -10.60 -4.23 1.70
C LEU A 42 -9.52 -5.25 2.09
N ARG A 43 -8.75 -5.71 1.09
CA ARG A 43 -7.66 -6.65 1.29
C ARG A 43 -6.32 -5.94 1.13
N LEU A 44 -5.59 -5.84 2.23
CA LEU A 44 -4.19 -5.42 2.27
C LEU A 44 -3.35 -6.54 2.85
N ASP A 45 -2.09 -6.56 2.46
CA ASP A 45 -1.08 -7.37 3.13
C ASP A 45 -0.99 -6.96 4.61
N THR A 46 -0.76 -7.94 5.47
CA THR A 46 -0.53 -7.72 6.91
C THR A 46 0.90 -8.09 7.27
N CYS A 47 1.41 -7.45 8.33
CA CYS A 47 2.70 -7.80 8.91
C CYS A 47 2.61 -9.20 9.56
N ASP A 48 3.47 -10.12 9.17
CA ASP A 48 3.51 -11.47 9.75
C ASP A 48 3.92 -11.47 11.24
N THR A 49 4.51 -10.37 11.73
CA THR A 49 4.95 -10.23 13.12
C THR A 49 3.88 -9.64 14.05
N CYS A 50 3.15 -8.61 13.61
CA CYS A 50 2.22 -7.88 14.48
C CYS A 50 0.79 -7.74 13.93
N GLY A 51 0.52 -8.23 12.71
CA GLY A 51 -0.79 -8.16 12.07
C GLY A 51 -1.17 -6.79 11.50
N SER A 52 -0.34 -5.76 11.67
CA SER A 52 -0.65 -4.42 11.14
C SER A 52 -0.68 -4.38 9.61
N THR A 53 -1.60 -3.59 9.05
CA THR A 53 -1.69 -3.26 7.61
C THR A 53 -0.93 -1.98 7.24
N ARG A 54 -0.28 -1.31 8.20
CA ARG A 54 0.55 -0.11 7.97
C ARG A 54 1.90 -0.49 7.38
N LEU A 55 1.85 -1.05 6.18
CA LEU A 55 3.00 -1.51 5.43
C LEU A 55 3.38 -0.48 4.37
N VAL A 56 4.68 -0.35 4.12
CA VAL A 56 5.22 0.51 3.07
C VAL A 56 6.18 -0.30 2.22
N CYS A 57 5.99 -0.28 0.90
CA CYS A 57 6.89 -0.94 -0.03
C CYS A 57 7.82 0.09 -0.69
N ARG A 58 9.14 -0.10 -0.56
CA ARG A 58 10.18 0.74 -1.17
C ARG A 58 11.29 -0.13 -1.71
N LEU A 59 11.70 0.15 -2.95
CA LEU A 59 12.89 -0.46 -3.58
C LEU A 59 12.92 -2.00 -3.52
N GLY A 60 11.75 -2.66 -3.50
CA GLY A 60 11.67 -4.12 -3.43
C GLY A 60 11.59 -4.69 -2.01
N GLU A 61 11.48 -3.86 -0.98
CA GLU A 61 11.29 -4.27 0.41
C GLU A 61 9.98 -3.73 0.98
N VAL A 62 9.34 -4.50 1.86
CA VAL A 62 8.15 -4.13 2.60
C VAL A 62 8.51 -3.96 4.07
N GLU A 63 8.29 -2.76 4.61
CA GLU A 63 8.51 -2.40 6.02
C GLU A 63 7.15 -2.22 6.73
N CYS A 64 7.01 -2.80 7.92
CA CYS A 64 5.92 -2.50 8.84
C CYS A 64 6.21 -1.25 9.67
N ARG A 65 5.33 -0.26 9.62
CA ARG A 65 5.51 1.02 10.32
C ARG A 65 5.23 0.97 11.82
N ASP A 66 4.56 -0.08 12.30
CA ASP A 66 4.25 -0.22 13.74
C ASP A 66 5.33 -0.99 14.52
N CYS A 67 5.90 -2.07 13.95
CA CYS A 67 6.93 -2.88 14.64
C CYS A 67 8.32 -2.85 13.99
N GLY A 68 8.46 -2.28 12.79
CA GLY A 68 9.73 -2.22 12.07
C GLY A 68 10.13 -3.51 11.35
N ALA A 69 9.31 -4.57 11.39
CA ALA A 69 9.60 -5.80 10.66
C ALA A 69 9.67 -5.55 9.15
N GLU A 70 10.70 -6.10 8.52
CA GLU A 70 11.02 -5.94 7.10
C GLU A 70 10.98 -7.31 6.41
N ARG A 71 10.45 -7.33 5.19
CA ARG A 71 10.45 -8.52 4.33
C ARG A 71 10.62 -8.14 2.86
N PRO A 72 11.22 -9.01 2.04
CA PRO A 72 11.27 -8.80 0.60
C PRO A 72 9.85 -8.61 0.05
N ALA A 73 9.67 -7.58 -0.78
CA ALA A 73 8.44 -7.44 -1.55
C ALA A 73 8.33 -8.64 -2.49
N ALA A 74 7.15 -9.27 -2.54
CA ALA A 74 6.86 -10.24 -3.58
C ALA A 74 7.17 -9.58 -4.92
N ARG A 75 8.14 -10.14 -5.66
CA ARG A 75 8.62 -9.56 -6.92
C ARG A 75 7.41 -9.28 -7.80
N SER A 76 7.07 -8.01 -7.94
CA SER A 76 6.02 -7.61 -8.88
C SER A 76 6.53 -8.00 -10.25
N THR A 77 5.88 -8.97 -10.89
CA THR A 77 6.17 -9.34 -12.29
C THR A 77 5.92 -8.17 -13.27
N ALA A 78 5.42 -7.03 -12.78
CA ALA A 78 5.13 -5.81 -13.53
C ALA A 78 6.36 -5.01 -14.01
N GLY A 79 7.57 -5.57 -14.02
CA GLY A 79 8.79 -4.79 -14.33
C GLY A 79 9.99 -5.55 -14.88
N VAL A 80 9.82 -6.73 -15.49
CA VAL A 80 10.87 -7.31 -16.34
C VAL A 80 10.41 -7.24 -17.79
N LEU A 81 10.55 -6.06 -18.40
CA LEU A 81 10.96 -6.00 -19.80
C LEU A 81 12.50 -5.95 -19.77
N ALA A 82 13.14 -7.09 -19.98
CA ALA A 82 14.55 -7.15 -20.33
C ALA A 82 14.69 -7.02 -21.86
N PRO A 83 15.74 -6.36 -22.38
CA PRO A 83 16.03 -6.31 -23.81
C PRO A 83 16.43 -7.68 -24.38
#